data_AF-A0A7K7F5N9-F1
#
_entry.id   AF-A0A7K7F5N9-F1
#
_cell.length_a   1.000
_cell.length_b   1.000
_cell.length_c   1.000
_cell.angle_alpha   90.00
_cell.angle_beta   90.00
_cell.angle_gamma   90.00
#
_symmetry.space_group_name_H-M   'P 1'
#
loop_
_entity.id
_entity.type
_entity.pdbx_description
1 polymer ?
#
loop_
_entity_poly.entity_id
_entity_poly.type
_entity_poly.pdbx_seq_one_letter_code
_entity_poly.pdbx_strand_id
1 'polypeptide(L)'
;ELRRYLARLMEAGLAPRRLHLLGAEGSALLLHPGLARRRLAAVLRARPAPFVDVSAGRQCPALCGPVEAEAIRGHLAALLAHLGAAEATAAGPVSSSEVVPAGWNLCTVVGVLLGYPVAYTFAGEEDAENCLGLAPLRVFTVQASCPRIRDGLRVQIYSFSVPESLCAELKEVLDAWCHELKEAFSAQSDFVDLCISSEVVSLPAVAL
;
A
#
# COMPACT_ATOMS: atom_id res chain seq x y z
N GLU A 1 14.20 7.82 19.30
CA GLU A 1 13.78 6.54 18.70
C GLU A 1 14.17 6.33 17.24
N LEU A 2 13.56 6.97 16.25
CA LEU A 2 13.80 6.64 14.83
C LEU A 2 15.27 6.75 14.37
N ARG A 3 16.00 7.79 14.80
CA ARG A 3 17.44 7.94 14.51
C ARG A 3 18.29 6.83 15.13
N ARG A 4 17.92 6.37 16.33
CA ARG A 4 18.57 5.25 17.02
C ARG A 4 18.30 3.93 16.31
N TYR A 5 17.06 3.72 15.86
CA TYR A 5 16.70 2.58 15.02
C TYR A 5 17.53 2.54 13.73
N LEU A 6 17.65 3.67 13.02
CA LEU A 6 18.48 3.78 11.82
C LEU A 6 19.95 3.51 12.07
N ALA A 7 20.53 4.05 13.15
CA ALA A 7 21.90 3.77 13.52
C ALA A 7 22.13 2.26 13.73
N ARG A 8 21.20 1.58 14.43
CA ARG A 8 21.27 0.13 14.64
C ARG A 8 21.10 -0.69 13.36
N LEU A 9 20.25 -0.24 12.42
CA LEU A 9 20.16 -0.86 11.10
C LEU A 9 21.49 -0.76 10.34
N MET A 10 22.08 0.44 10.34
CA MET A 10 23.38 0.69 9.71
C MET A 10 24.51 -0.14 10.33
N GLU A 11 24.55 -0.23 11.66
CA GLU A 11 25.48 -1.10 12.40
C GLU A 11 25.30 -2.58 12.03
N ALA A 12 24.06 -3.01 11.77
CA ALA A 12 23.76 -4.34 11.29
C ALA A 12 24.11 -4.54 9.80
N GLY A 13 24.70 -3.56 9.11
CA GLY A 13 25.01 -3.63 7.68
C GLY A 13 23.78 -3.59 6.79
N LEU A 14 22.61 -3.27 7.33
CA LEU A 14 21.46 -2.88 6.54
C LEU A 14 21.67 -1.41 6.20
N ALA A 15 21.71 -1.06 4.92
CA ALA A 15 21.83 0.33 4.49
C ALA A 15 20.42 0.90 4.26
N PRO A 16 19.74 1.42 5.30
CA PRO A 16 18.45 2.06 5.09
C PRO A 16 18.69 3.24 4.15
N ARG A 17 18.01 3.19 3.01
CA ARG A 17 17.84 4.40 2.20
C ARG A 17 17.10 5.45 3.06
N ARG A 18 17.20 6.71 2.65
CA ARG A 18 16.57 7.85 3.34
C ARG A 18 15.13 7.54 3.75
N LEU A 19 14.75 7.88 4.98
CA LEU A 19 13.39 7.76 5.48
C LEU A 19 12.68 9.11 5.51
N HIS A 20 11.37 9.10 5.35
CA HIS A 20 10.52 10.28 5.41
C HIS A 20 9.32 10.01 6.32
N LEU A 21 9.07 10.91 7.28
CA LEU A 21 7.88 10.89 8.13
C LEU A 21 6.83 11.84 7.54
N LEU A 22 5.73 11.29 7.03
CA LEU A 22 4.62 12.05 6.48
C LEU A 22 3.50 12.13 7.52
N GLY A 23 3.17 13.33 7.98
CA GLY A 23 1.98 13.59 8.80
C GLY A 23 0.73 13.81 7.93
N ALA A 24 -0.40 13.25 8.33
CA ALA A 24 -1.72 13.47 7.72
C ALA A 24 -2.82 13.20 8.76
N GLU A 25 -3.67 14.19 9.07
CA GLU A 25 -4.83 14.04 9.99
C GLU A 25 -4.51 13.32 11.32
N GLY A 26 -3.44 13.75 12.00
CA GLY A 26 -3.02 13.14 13.27
C GLY A 26 -2.38 11.75 13.15
N SER A 27 -2.34 11.17 11.95
CA SER A 27 -1.58 9.96 11.62
C SER A 27 -0.19 10.31 11.10
N ALA A 28 0.76 9.40 11.29
CA ALA A 28 2.12 9.54 10.78
C ALA A 28 2.56 8.26 10.04
N LEU A 29 2.95 8.42 8.78
CA LEU A 29 3.43 7.33 7.93
C LEU A 29 4.96 7.42 7.79
N LEU A 30 5.65 6.32 8.09
CA LEU A 30 7.07 6.18 7.83
C LEU A 30 7.29 5.59 6.44
N LEU A 31 7.86 6.39 5.55
CA LEU A 31 8.00 6.08 4.14
C LEU A 31 9.46 6.01 3.73
N HIS A 32 9.72 5.20 2.70
CA HIS A 32 10.86 5.42 1.85
C HIS A 32 10.43 6.33 0.68
N PRO A 33 10.88 7.59 0.59
CA PRO A 33 10.35 8.58 -0.34
C PRO A 33 10.50 8.14 -1.81
N GLY A 34 11.69 7.68 -2.22
CA GLY A 34 11.88 7.17 -3.58
C GLY A 34 10.99 5.95 -3.95
N LEU A 35 10.67 5.07 -3.00
CA LEU A 35 9.75 3.95 -3.22
C LEU A 35 8.30 4.43 -3.28
N ALA A 36 7.89 5.28 -2.33
CA ALA A 36 6.57 5.89 -2.31
C ALA A 36 6.27 6.64 -3.62
N ARG A 37 7.21 7.47 -4.09
CA ARG A 37 7.08 8.18 -5.37
C ARG A 37 6.94 7.24 -6.56
N ARG A 38 7.71 6.14 -6.60
CA ARG A 38 7.58 5.12 -7.65
C ARG A 38 6.21 4.46 -7.65
N ARG A 39 5.69 4.09 -6.47
CA ARG A 39 4.36 3.48 -6.31
C ARG A 39 3.24 4.43 -6.75
N LEU A 40 3.27 5.68 -6.29
CA LEU A 40 2.34 6.72 -6.72
C LEU A 40 2.38 6.91 -8.24
N ALA A 41 3.58 7.06 -8.81
CA ALA A 41 3.75 7.22 -10.25
C ALA A 41 3.30 6.00 -11.07
N ALA A 42 3.43 4.78 -10.53
CA ALA A 42 2.94 3.56 -11.17
C ALA A 42 1.41 3.55 -11.21
N VAL A 43 0.74 3.81 -10.10
CA VAL A 43 -0.73 3.89 -10.03
C VAL A 43 -1.28 5.00 -10.93
N LEU A 44 -0.62 6.17 -10.98
CA LEU A 44 -1.01 7.26 -11.89
C LEU A 44 -0.94 6.88 -13.38
N ARG A 45 -0.05 5.95 -13.74
CA ARG A 45 0.10 5.42 -15.12
C ARG A 45 -0.79 4.21 -15.41
N ALA A 46 -1.20 3.46 -14.38
CA ALA A 46 -2.03 2.25 -14.54
C ALA A 46 -3.34 2.55 -15.29
N ARG A 47 -3.72 1.65 -16.20
CA ARG A 47 -4.97 1.65 -16.95
C ARG A 47 -5.50 0.20 -17.02
N PRO A 48 -6.71 -0.09 -16.51
CA PRO A 48 -7.60 0.78 -15.74
C PRO A 48 -7.01 1.21 -14.39
N ALA A 49 -7.68 2.14 -13.70
CA ALA A 49 -7.28 2.52 -12.35
C ALA A 49 -7.59 1.36 -11.38
N PRO A 50 -6.65 0.93 -10.52
CA PRO A 50 -6.87 -0.20 -9.62
C PRO A 50 -7.60 0.25 -8.34
N PHE A 51 -8.69 1.00 -8.49
CA PHE A 51 -9.48 1.51 -7.38
C PHE A 51 -10.81 0.78 -7.30
N VAL A 52 -11.15 0.32 -6.10
CA VAL A 52 -12.40 -0.38 -5.83
C VAL A 52 -13.20 0.44 -4.82
N ASP A 53 -14.39 0.85 -5.23
CA ASP A 53 -15.37 1.49 -4.36
C ASP A 53 -16.06 0.44 -3.50
N VAL A 54 -15.87 0.59 -2.19
CA VAL A 54 -16.41 -0.28 -1.13
C VAL A 54 -17.37 0.46 -0.20
N SER A 55 -17.89 1.62 -0.64
CA SER A 55 -18.80 2.45 0.17
C SER A 55 -19.99 1.65 0.72
N ALA A 56 -20.37 1.90 1.97
CA ALA A 56 -21.42 1.17 2.68
C ALA A 56 -22.78 1.14 1.95
N GLY A 57 -23.13 2.22 1.24
CA GLY A 57 -24.39 2.30 0.48
C GLY A 57 -24.46 1.39 -0.75
N ARG A 58 -23.39 0.67 -1.10
CA ARG A 58 -23.37 -0.24 -2.25
C ARG A 58 -23.87 -1.62 -1.88
N GLN A 59 -24.56 -2.25 -2.83
CA GLN A 59 -24.94 -3.67 -2.72
C GLN A 59 -23.73 -4.61 -2.88
N CYS A 60 -22.72 -4.19 -3.64
CA CYS A 60 -21.48 -4.95 -3.86
C CYS A 60 -20.31 -4.01 -4.18
N PRO A 61 -19.07 -4.44 -3.87
CA PRO A 61 -17.88 -3.69 -4.25
C PRO A 61 -17.73 -3.65 -5.77
N ALA A 62 -17.26 -2.54 -6.30
CA ALA A 62 -17.09 -2.36 -7.74
C ALA A 62 -15.86 -1.53 -8.08
N LEU A 63 -15.37 -1.65 -9.31
CA LEU A 63 -14.35 -0.74 -9.81
C LEU A 63 -14.88 0.69 -9.87
N CYS A 64 -14.05 1.66 -9.48
CA CYS A 64 -14.41 3.07 -9.57
C CYS A 64 -14.67 3.51 -11.01
N GLY A 65 -15.64 4.39 -11.18
CA GLY A 65 -15.89 5.05 -12.46
C GLY A 65 -14.74 6.01 -12.85
N PRO A 66 -14.68 6.46 -14.11
CA PRO A 66 -13.61 7.36 -14.57
C PRO A 66 -13.51 8.67 -13.78
N VAL A 67 -14.64 9.24 -13.38
CA VAL A 67 -14.69 10.51 -12.62
C VAL A 67 -14.13 10.33 -11.21
N GLU A 68 -14.57 9.28 -10.51
CA GLU A 68 -14.08 8.93 -9.16
C GLU A 68 -12.59 8.61 -9.18
N ALA A 69 -12.17 7.78 -10.15
CA ALA A 69 -10.77 7.43 -10.34
C ALA A 69 -9.90 8.66 -10.61
N GLU A 70 -10.40 9.64 -11.37
CA GLU A 70 -9.66 10.87 -11.66
C GLU A 70 -9.53 11.78 -10.42
N ALA A 71 -10.57 11.87 -9.59
CA ALA A 71 -10.48 12.58 -8.31
C ALA A 71 -9.40 11.97 -7.40
N ILE A 72 -9.37 10.64 -7.27
CA ILE A 72 -8.33 9.92 -6.52
C ILE A 72 -6.95 10.18 -7.12
N ARG A 73 -6.81 10.14 -8.45
CA ARG A 73 -5.55 10.45 -9.13
C ARG A 73 -5.08 11.88 -8.84
N GLY A 74 -5.98 12.84 -8.77
CA GLY A 74 -5.68 14.22 -8.36
C GLY A 74 -5.02 14.27 -6.98
N HIS A 75 -5.57 13.56 -6.00
CA HIS A 75 -4.99 13.46 -4.65
C HIS A 75 -3.61 12.78 -4.66
N LEU A 76 -3.47 11.66 -5.36
CA LEU A 76 -2.19 10.94 -5.47
C LEU A 76 -1.12 11.77 -6.20
N ALA A 77 -1.51 12.56 -7.20
CA ALA A 77 -0.61 13.46 -7.92
C ALA A 77 -0.14 14.62 -7.02
N ALA A 78 -1.03 15.20 -6.21
CA ALA A 78 -0.66 16.19 -5.21
C ALA A 78 0.33 15.62 -4.19
N LEU A 79 0.08 14.40 -3.70
CA LEU A 79 1.01 13.71 -2.80
C LEU A 79 2.37 13.42 -3.45
N LEU A 80 2.37 12.99 -4.70
CA LEU A 80 3.61 12.74 -5.45
C LEU A 80 4.45 14.01 -5.60
N ALA A 81 3.81 15.14 -5.93
CA ALA A 81 4.47 16.44 -6.01
C ALA A 81 5.03 16.87 -4.66
N HIS A 82 4.24 16.72 -3.59
CA HIS A 82 4.65 17.02 -2.22
C HIS A 82 5.89 16.22 -1.80
N LEU A 83 5.88 14.90 -2.00
CA LEU A 83 7.03 14.03 -1.70
C LEU A 83 8.25 14.38 -2.54
N GLY A 84 8.06 14.81 -3.80
CA GLY A 84 9.14 15.31 -4.64
C GLY A 84 9.79 16.57 -4.09
N ALA A 85 8.98 17.55 -3.65
CA ALA A 85 9.47 18.78 -3.03
C ALA A 85 10.15 18.51 -1.68
N ALA A 86 9.58 17.63 -0.86
CA ALA A 86 10.15 17.23 0.42
C ALA A 86 11.49 16.49 0.26
N GLU A 87 11.64 15.66 -0.78
CA GLU A 87 12.90 14.99 -1.06
C GLU A 87 13.99 15.96 -1.54
N ALA A 88 13.63 16.96 -2.36
CA ALA A 88 14.55 17.97 -2.86
C ALA A 88 15.12 18.88 -1.76
N THR A 89 14.33 19.15 -0.71
CA THR A 89 14.72 20.03 0.41
C THR A 89 15.34 19.26 1.58
N ALA A 90 15.27 17.93 1.58
CA ALA A 90 15.69 17.14 2.73
C ALA A 90 17.22 17.13 2.92
N ALA A 91 17.67 17.56 4.09
CA ALA A 91 19.04 17.36 4.55
C ALA A 91 19.13 16.12 5.47
N GLY A 92 19.98 15.15 5.11
CA GLY A 92 20.27 13.99 5.97
C GLY A 92 19.38 12.75 5.79
N PRO A 93 19.56 11.71 6.62
CA PRO A 93 18.94 10.39 6.42
C PRO A 93 17.46 10.32 6.78
N VAL A 94 16.92 11.32 7.47
CA VAL A 94 15.51 11.42 7.88
C VAL A 94 14.99 12.81 7.55
N SER A 95 13.85 12.88 6.88
CA SER A 95 13.07 14.12 6.75
C SER A 95 11.64 13.92 7.24
N SER A 96 10.93 15.04 7.42
CA SER A 96 9.52 15.03 7.80
C SER A 96 8.77 16.13 7.06
N SER A 97 7.50 15.88 6.77
CA SER A 97 6.59 16.86 6.21
C SER A 97 5.15 16.53 6.61
N GLU A 98 4.24 17.44 6.36
CA GLU A 98 2.83 17.27 6.66
C GLU A 98 2.00 17.64 5.42
N VAL A 99 0.91 16.91 5.21
CA VAL A 99 -0.11 17.22 4.21
C VAL A 99 -1.43 17.48 4.94
N VAL A 100 -2.24 18.38 4.37
CA VAL A 100 -3.63 18.57 4.79
C VAL A 100 -4.49 17.79 3.79
N PRO A 101 -4.96 16.58 4.15
CA PRO A 101 -5.57 15.64 3.20
C PRO A 101 -7.06 15.95 2.98
N ALA A 102 -7.38 17.20 2.63
CA ALA A 102 -8.76 17.62 2.43
C ALA A 102 -9.46 16.79 1.34
N GLY A 103 -10.46 15.99 1.76
CA GLY A 103 -11.22 15.09 0.88
C GLY A 103 -10.47 13.84 0.43
N TRP A 104 -9.32 13.51 1.03
CA TRP A 104 -8.60 12.28 0.69
C TRP A 104 -9.18 11.11 1.48
N ASN A 105 -9.36 9.97 0.80
CA ASN A 105 -9.53 8.72 1.51
C ASN A 105 -8.15 8.20 1.94
N LEU A 106 -7.82 8.30 3.24
CA LEU A 106 -6.51 7.87 3.76
C LEU A 106 -6.26 6.37 3.57
N CYS A 107 -7.30 5.53 3.64
CA CYS A 107 -7.18 4.10 3.36
C CYS A 107 -6.71 3.86 1.91
N THR A 108 -7.27 4.58 0.93
CA THR A 108 -6.83 4.54 -0.46
C THR A 108 -5.36 4.94 -0.58
N VAL A 109 -4.97 6.06 0.02
CA VAL A 109 -3.60 6.59 -0.04
C VAL A 109 -2.61 5.61 0.59
N VAL A 110 -2.93 5.08 1.76
CA VAL A 110 -2.09 4.11 2.48
C VAL A 110 -1.96 2.82 1.67
N GLY A 111 -3.04 2.28 1.12
CA GLY A 111 -2.99 1.09 0.26
C GLY A 111 -2.03 1.24 -0.93
N VAL A 112 -2.08 2.40 -1.61
CA VAL A 112 -1.14 2.73 -2.69
C VAL A 112 0.29 2.85 -2.19
N LEU A 113 0.52 3.51 -1.06
CA LEU A 113 1.86 3.67 -0.48
C LEU A 113 2.46 2.36 0.02
N LEU A 114 1.65 1.43 0.52
CA LEU A 114 2.04 0.06 0.86
C LEU A 114 2.40 -0.76 -0.37
N GLY A 115 1.90 -0.35 -1.55
CA GLY A 115 2.12 -1.02 -2.81
C GLY A 115 1.20 -2.21 -3.00
N TYR A 116 -0.03 -2.14 -2.48
CA TYR A 116 -1.05 -3.11 -2.82
C TYR A 116 -1.46 -2.97 -4.29
N PRO A 117 -1.79 -4.09 -4.96
CA PRO A 117 -2.18 -4.08 -6.36
C PRO A 117 -3.51 -3.36 -6.60
N VAL A 118 -4.34 -3.29 -5.56
CA VAL A 118 -5.68 -2.71 -5.56
C VAL A 118 -5.82 -1.84 -4.31
N ALA A 119 -6.39 -0.65 -4.45
CA ALA A 119 -6.67 0.23 -3.32
C ALA A 119 -8.17 0.44 -3.18
N TYR A 120 -8.67 0.24 -1.96
CA TYR A 120 -10.07 0.49 -1.65
C TYR A 120 -10.31 1.97 -1.43
N THR A 121 -11.49 2.42 -1.83
CA THR A 121 -11.98 3.77 -1.60
C THR A 121 -13.43 3.72 -1.15
N PHE A 122 -13.82 4.73 -0.40
CA PHE A 122 -15.18 4.89 0.11
C PHE A 122 -15.41 6.38 0.41
N ALA A 123 -16.66 6.83 0.32
CA ALA A 123 -17.02 8.16 0.79
C ALA A 123 -16.91 8.23 2.33
N GLY A 124 -16.10 9.14 2.88
CA GLY A 124 -15.99 9.38 4.34
C GLY A 124 -17.20 10.15 4.89
N GLU A 125 -17.50 10.24 6.19
CA GLU A 125 -16.72 9.90 7.41
C GLU A 125 -17.54 9.28 8.56
N GLU A 126 -18.84 9.00 8.40
CA GLU A 126 -19.68 8.80 9.61
C GLU A 126 -19.69 7.37 10.18
N ASP A 127 -19.31 6.34 9.41
CA ASP A 127 -19.27 4.97 9.92
C ASP A 127 -18.10 4.19 9.32
N ALA A 128 -17.42 3.36 10.13
CA ALA A 128 -16.43 2.37 9.68
C ALA A 128 -17.06 1.25 8.80
N GLU A 129 -18.27 1.46 8.34
CA GLU A 129 -19.05 0.54 7.54
C GLU A 129 -18.61 0.57 6.08
N ASN A 130 -18.65 -0.60 5.46
CA ASN A 130 -18.34 -0.81 4.06
C ASN A 130 -19.16 -2.00 3.55
N CYS A 131 -19.28 -2.12 2.23
CA CYS A 131 -20.08 -3.17 1.62
C CYS A 131 -19.38 -4.55 1.58
N LEU A 132 -18.27 -4.74 2.30
CA LEU A 132 -17.49 -5.98 2.28
C LEU A 132 -18.01 -7.03 3.28
N GLY A 133 -18.93 -6.66 4.18
CA GLY A 133 -19.56 -7.59 5.12
C GLY A 133 -20.22 -8.75 4.37
N LEU A 134 -19.83 -9.98 4.73
CA LEU A 134 -20.25 -11.24 4.11
C LEU A 134 -19.93 -11.38 2.61
N ALA A 135 -19.33 -10.39 1.97
CA ALA A 135 -18.83 -10.51 0.61
C ALA A 135 -17.66 -11.52 0.58
N PRO A 136 -17.61 -12.43 -0.41
CA PRO A 136 -16.44 -13.27 -0.58
C PRO A 136 -15.23 -12.41 -0.97
N LEU A 137 -14.14 -12.55 -0.20
CA LEU A 137 -12.89 -11.85 -0.39
C LEU A 137 -11.78 -12.84 -0.66
N ARG A 138 -11.03 -12.61 -1.72
CA ARG A 138 -9.75 -13.29 -1.95
C ARG A 138 -8.67 -12.61 -1.13
N VAL A 139 -8.22 -13.26 -0.08
CA VAL A 139 -7.11 -12.81 0.74
C VAL A 139 -5.82 -13.34 0.14
N PHE A 140 -4.89 -12.43 -0.13
CA PHE A 140 -3.54 -12.75 -0.57
C PHE A 140 -2.59 -12.61 0.61
N THR A 141 -1.83 -13.66 0.86
CA THR A 141 -0.82 -13.71 1.92
C THR A 141 0.54 -13.93 1.28
N VAL A 142 1.45 -13.00 1.54
CA VAL A 142 2.85 -13.11 1.11
C VAL A 142 3.74 -13.30 2.32
N GLN A 143 4.52 -14.38 2.28
CA GLN A 143 5.46 -14.72 3.34
C GLN A 143 6.86 -14.92 2.76
N ALA A 144 7.87 -14.62 3.56
CA ALA A 144 9.25 -14.93 3.24
C ALA A 144 10.01 -15.26 4.53
N SER A 145 11.05 -16.09 4.41
CA SER A 145 11.98 -16.38 5.51
C SER A 145 13.04 -15.28 5.56
N CYS A 146 13.39 -14.78 6.74
CA CYS A 146 14.54 -13.88 6.91
C CYS A 146 15.68 -14.62 7.58
N PRO A 147 16.74 -15.06 6.86
CA PRO A 147 17.83 -15.85 7.43
C PRO A 147 18.62 -15.12 8.54
N ARG A 148 18.53 -13.79 8.55
CA ARG A 148 19.20 -12.91 9.51
C ARG A 148 18.48 -12.81 10.85
N ILE A 149 17.23 -13.27 10.92
CA ILE A 149 16.42 -13.30 12.14
C ILE A 149 16.41 -14.74 12.67
N ARG A 150 16.47 -14.89 13.99
CA ARG A 150 16.55 -16.16 14.73
C ARG A 150 15.70 -17.26 14.09
N ASP A 151 16.30 -18.43 13.90
CA ASP A 151 15.69 -19.65 13.33
C ASP A 151 15.11 -19.48 11.92
N GLY A 152 15.58 -18.49 11.15
CA GLY A 152 15.09 -18.25 9.79
C GLY A 152 13.61 -17.86 9.77
N LEU A 153 13.19 -17.02 10.72
CA LEU A 153 11.80 -16.65 10.95
C LEU A 153 11.05 -16.36 9.63
N ARG A 154 9.96 -17.09 9.43
CA ARG A 154 9.01 -16.80 8.36
C ARG A 154 8.13 -15.64 8.78
N VAL A 155 8.20 -14.55 8.04
CA VAL A 155 7.44 -13.33 8.28
C VAL A 155 6.40 -13.13 7.19
N GLN A 156 5.23 -12.62 7.58
CA GLN A 156 4.22 -12.15 6.63
C GLN A 156 4.59 -10.73 6.19
N ILE A 157 4.90 -10.56 4.91
CA ILE A 157 5.31 -9.29 4.33
C ILE A 157 4.08 -8.50 3.85
N TYR A 158 3.13 -9.19 3.22
CA TYR A 158 1.88 -8.61 2.73
C TYR A 158 0.69 -9.45 3.18
N SER A 159 -0.40 -8.76 3.50
CA SER A 159 -1.72 -9.35 3.66
C SER A 159 -2.75 -8.33 3.22
N PHE A 160 -3.43 -8.60 2.12
CA PHE A 160 -4.49 -7.76 1.58
C PHE A 160 -5.60 -8.63 1.01
N SER A 161 -6.78 -8.06 0.86
CA SER A 161 -7.91 -8.72 0.22
C SER A 161 -8.30 -7.99 -1.06
N VAL A 162 -8.97 -8.71 -1.95
CA VAL A 162 -9.68 -8.20 -3.12
C VAL A 162 -11.06 -8.85 -3.15
N PRO A 163 -12.14 -8.14 -3.53
CA PRO A 163 -13.43 -8.79 -3.71
C PRO A 163 -13.32 -9.91 -4.74
N GLU A 164 -13.79 -11.12 -4.39
CA GLU A 164 -13.71 -12.28 -5.27
C GLU A 164 -14.43 -12.01 -6.60
N SER A 165 -15.52 -11.25 -6.56
CA SER A 165 -16.30 -10.83 -7.73
C SER A 165 -15.53 -9.99 -8.73
N LEU A 166 -14.42 -9.36 -8.35
CA LEU A 166 -13.59 -8.50 -9.20
C LEU A 166 -12.25 -9.16 -9.58
N CYS A 167 -11.99 -10.39 -9.16
CA CYS A 167 -10.71 -11.05 -9.39
C CYS A 167 -10.42 -11.30 -10.87
N ALA A 168 -11.45 -11.55 -11.68
CA ALA A 168 -11.29 -11.75 -13.12
C ALA A 168 -10.88 -10.44 -13.81
N GLU A 169 -11.56 -9.34 -13.49
CA GLU A 169 -11.30 -7.99 -14.02
C GLU A 169 -9.95 -7.45 -13.57
N LEU A 170 -9.50 -7.82 -12.36
CA LEU A 170 -8.23 -7.37 -11.78
C LEU A 170 -7.08 -8.35 -12.06
N LYS A 171 -7.31 -9.43 -12.80
CA LYS A 171 -6.34 -10.51 -13.00
C LYS A 171 -5.00 -10.01 -13.52
N GLU A 172 -5.01 -9.16 -14.55
CA GLU A 172 -3.77 -8.63 -15.15
C GLU A 172 -2.97 -7.79 -14.14
N VAL A 173 -3.65 -6.98 -13.33
CA VAL A 173 -3.02 -6.15 -12.29
C VAL A 173 -2.43 -7.03 -11.19
N LEU A 174 -3.15 -8.06 -10.76
CA LEU A 174 -2.70 -9.01 -9.74
C LEU A 174 -1.51 -9.85 -10.20
N ASP A 175 -1.54 -10.33 -11.45
CA ASP A 175 -0.47 -11.11 -12.05
C ASP A 175 0.80 -10.25 -12.22
N ALA A 176 0.66 -9.02 -12.72
CA ALA A 176 1.76 -8.07 -12.87
C ALA A 176 2.40 -7.76 -11.50
N TRP A 177 1.58 -7.47 -10.49
CA TRP A 177 2.06 -7.24 -9.14
C TRP A 177 2.80 -8.45 -8.55
N CYS A 178 2.26 -9.66 -8.73
CA CYS A 178 2.93 -10.89 -8.28
C CYS A 178 4.28 -11.09 -8.98
N HIS A 179 4.37 -10.79 -10.28
CA HIS A 179 5.61 -10.88 -11.03
C HIS A 179 6.65 -9.86 -10.55
N GLU A 180 6.25 -8.58 -10.43
CA GLU A 180 7.11 -7.51 -9.91
C GLU A 180 7.61 -7.81 -8.49
N LEU A 181 6.76 -8.41 -7.65
CA LEU A 181 7.14 -8.79 -6.30
C LEU A 181 8.17 -9.92 -6.29
N LYS A 182 8.00 -10.94 -7.13
CA LYS A 182 8.98 -12.04 -7.29
C LYS A 182 10.32 -11.52 -7.80
N GLU A 183 10.30 -10.64 -8.81
CA GLU A 183 11.48 -9.95 -9.32
C GLU A 183 12.19 -9.16 -8.21
N ALA A 184 11.45 -8.34 -7.46
CA ALA A 184 12.01 -7.55 -6.37
C ALA A 184 12.64 -8.42 -5.26
N PHE A 185 12.01 -9.55 -4.91
CA PHE A 185 12.58 -10.48 -3.94
C PHE A 185 13.80 -11.23 -4.49
N SER A 186 13.84 -11.54 -5.79
CA SER A 186 15.00 -12.18 -6.42
C SER A 186 16.23 -11.26 -6.49
N ALA A 187 16.02 -9.94 -6.49
CA ALA A 187 17.08 -8.93 -6.55
C ALA A 187 17.74 -8.63 -5.19
N GLN A 188 17.34 -9.33 -4.12
CA GLN A 188 17.85 -9.15 -2.76
C GLN A 188 18.03 -10.50 -2.05
N SER A 189 18.82 -10.53 -0.97
CA SER A 189 19.13 -11.77 -0.22
C SER A 189 18.76 -11.72 1.27
N ASP A 190 18.14 -10.64 1.74
CA ASP A 190 17.68 -10.49 3.13
C ASP A 190 16.43 -11.33 3.42
N PHE A 191 15.58 -11.54 2.39
CA PHE A 191 14.40 -12.39 2.45
C PHE A 191 14.45 -13.48 1.37
N VAL A 192 14.20 -14.73 1.75
CA VAL A 192 14.25 -15.91 0.87
C VAL A 192 12.96 -16.72 0.99
N ASP A 193 12.81 -17.76 0.17
CA ASP A 193 11.65 -18.66 0.17
C ASP A 193 10.31 -17.92 0.07
N LEU A 194 10.24 -16.94 -0.85
CA LEU A 194 9.03 -16.18 -1.10
C LEU A 194 7.87 -17.13 -1.43
N CYS A 195 6.80 -17.05 -0.63
CA CYS A 195 5.56 -17.77 -0.83
C CYS A 195 4.43 -16.76 -1.00
N ILE A 196 3.71 -16.86 -2.11
CA ILE A 196 2.48 -16.10 -2.37
C ILE A 196 1.36 -17.12 -2.40
N SER A 197 0.39 -16.97 -1.49
CA SER A 197 -0.78 -17.84 -1.38
C SER A 197 -2.04 -16.99 -1.37
N SER A 198 -3.18 -17.60 -1.71
CA SER A 198 -4.47 -16.94 -1.61
C SER A 198 -5.56 -17.91 -1.20
N GLU A 199 -6.52 -17.41 -0.42
CA GLU A 199 -7.73 -18.14 -0.03
C GLU A 199 -8.96 -17.22 -0.14
N VAL A 200 -10.15 -17.83 -0.24
CA VAL A 200 -11.41 -17.08 -0.27
C VAL A 200 -12.06 -17.19 1.09
N VAL A 201 -12.36 -16.03 1.71
CA VAL A 201 -13.00 -15.93 3.02
C VAL A 201 -14.23 -15.03 2.95
N SER A 202 -15.16 -15.24 3.87
CA SER A 202 -16.29 -14.34 4.11
C SER A 202 -16.29 -13.97 5.58
N LEU A 203 -16.18 -12.68 5.87
CA LEU A 203 -16.14 -12.16 7.24
C LEU A 203 -17.41 -11.36 7.53
N PRO A 204 -17.96 -11.43 8.76
CA PRO A 204 -19.14 -10.65 9.13
C PRO A 204 -18.96 -9.14 8.97
N ALA A 205 -17.74 -8.65 9.21
CA ALA A 205 -17.35 -7.27 9.04
C ALA A 205 -15.86 -7.20 8.66
N VAL A 206 -15.48 -6.13 7.98
CA VAL A 206 -14.11 -5.87 7.52
C VAL A 206 -13.73 -4.46 7.97
N ALA A 207 -12.64 -4.33 8.72
CA ALA A 207 -12.10 -3.02 9.11
C ALA A 207 -11.09 -2.55 8.06
N LEU A 208 -11.12 -1.25 7.75
CA LEU A 208 -10.29 -0.58 6.74
C LEU A 208 -9.48 0.58 7.31
#